data_AF-A0A349VZD4-F1
#
_entry.id   AF-A0A349VZD4-F1
#
_cell.length_a   1.000
_cell.length_b   1.000
_cell.length_c   1.000
_cell.angle_alpha   90.00
_cell.angle_beta   90.00
_cell.angle_gamma   90.00
#
_symmetry.space_group_name_H-M   'P 1'
#
loop_
_entity.id
_entity.type
_entity.pdbx_description
1 polymer ?
#
loop_
_entity_poly.entity_id
_entity_poly.type
_entity_poly.pdbx_seq_one_letter_code
_entity_poly.pdbx_strand_id
1 'polypeptide(L)'
;MHSVAELMSHLIEWRKEVLSRLKGNPRGLEMNEARNWRTNDELKTTGWKKLLEDFWDSQRHVIHFLNGKDDSFLEQPYKHANPDFPHNLKYLLTGLIHHDFYHLGQLGITIKFLKLKNT
;
A
#
# COMPACT_ATOMS: atom_id res chain seq x y z
N MET A 1 13.99 12.21 -0.81
CA MET A 1 12.63 12.48 -1.32
C MET A 1 12.38 11.49 -2.45
N HIS A 2 11.30 10.72 -2.37
CA HIS A 2 10.97 9.72 -3.38
C HIS A 2 10.26 10.36 -4.57
N SER A 3 10.44 9.78 -5.75
CA SER A 3 9.73 10.18 -6.96
C SER A 3 8.25 9.83 -6.85
N VAL A 4 7.44 10.42 -7.74
CA VAL A 4 6.01 10.06 -7.85
C VAL A 4 5.84 8.57 -8.14
N ALA A 5 6.67 8.00 -9.02
CA ALA A 5 6.61 6.59 -9.38
C ALA A 5 6.97 5.66 -8.21
N GLU A 6 8.02 6.01 -7.45
CA GLU A 6 8.45 5.24 -6.27
C GLU A 6 7.36 5.23 -5.19
N LEU A 7 6.74 6.40 -4.91
CA LEU A 7 5.63 6.50 -3.95
C LEU A 7 4.41 5.68 -4.41
N MET A 8 4.04 5.75 -5.69
CA MET A 8 2.94 4.94 -6.22
C MET A 8 3.22 3.44 -6.13
N SER A 9 4.44 3.01 -6.49
CA SER A 9 4.85 1.60 -6.36
C SER A 9 4.81 1.15 -4.90
N HIS A 10 5.29 1.98 -3.97
CA HIS A 10 5.27 1.67 -2.54
C HIS A 10 3.84 1.42 -2.04
N LEU A 11 2.89 2.29 -2.40
CA LEU A 11 1.48 2.14 -2.04
C LEU A 11 0.85 0.87 -2.64
N ILE A 12 1.18 0.54 -3.89
CA ILE A 12 0.73 -0.70 -4.54
C ILE A 12 1.16 -1.93 -3.73
N GLU A 13 2.42 -1.98 -3.30
CA GLU A 13 2.95 -3.13 -2.57
C GLU A 13 2.33 -3.26 -1.18
N TRP A 14 2.17 -2.16 -0.44
CA TRP A 14 1.52 -2.20 0.88
C TRP A 14 0.04 -2.58 0.82
N ARG A 15 -0.69 -2.15 -0.24
CA ARG A 15 -2.07 -2.59 -0.46
C ARG A 15 -2.16 -4.09 -0.79
N LYS A 16 -1.29 -4.59 -1.67
CA LYS A 16 -1.19 -6.04 -1.98
C LYS A 16 -0.86 -6.85 -0.74
N GLU A 17 0.03 -6.31 0.08
CA GLU A 17 0.48 -6.93 1.30
C GLU A 17 -0.64 -7.02 2.35
N VAL A 18 -1.32 -5.91 2.64
CA VAL A 18 -2.44 -5.93 3.59
C VAL A 18 -3.56 -6.83 3.07
N LEU A 19 -3.85 -6.81 1.77
CA LEU A 19 -4.79 -7.76 1.16
C LEU A 19 -4.38 -9.22 1.35
N SER A 20 -3.09 -9.52 1.25
CA SER A 20 -2.54 -10.84 1.51
C SER A 20 -2.78 -11.29 2.96
N ARG A 21 -2.54 -10.41 3.94
CA ARG A 21 -2.84 -10.70 5.36
C ARG A 21 -4.33 -10.88 5.63
N LEU A 22 -5.18 -10.06 5.01
CA LEU A 22 -6.64 -10.18 5.11
C LEU A 22 -7.17 -11.52 4.55
N LYS A 23 -6.44 -12.14 3.61
CA LYS A 23 -6.72 -13.48 3.09
C LYS A 23 -6.11 -14.61 3.95
N GLY A 24 -5.49 -14.28 5.09
CA GLY A 24 -4.92 -15.24 6.02
C GLY A 24 -3.48 -15.66 5.71
N ASN A 25 -2.73 -14.91 4.88
CA ASN A 25 -1.32 -15.21 4.67
C ASN A 25 -0.51 -14.93 5.94
N PRO A 26 0.26 -15.90 6.47
CA PRO A 26 1.11 -15.70 7.65
C PRO A 26 2.34 -14.85 7.38
N ARG A 27 2.77 -14.76 6.13
CA ARG A 27 3.98 -14.06 5.72
C ARG A 27 3.60 -12.79 5.00
N GLY A 28 3.97 -11.69 5.62
CA GLY A 28 3.86 -10.39 5.02
C GLY A 28 5.14 -9.95 4.30
N LEU A 29 5.00 -8.96 3.42
CA LEU A 29 6.09 -8.12 2.93
C LEU A 29 6.93 -7.63 4.12
N GLU A 30 8.20 -7.99 4.12
CA GLU A 30 9.17 -7.47 5.06
C GLU A 30 9.70 -6.10 4.60
N MET A 31 9.97 -5.20 5.55
CA MET A 31 10.41 -3.82 5.25
C MET A 31 11.73 -3.76 4.45
N ASN A 32 12.56 -4.80 4.55
CA ASN A 32 13.84 -4.94 3.87
C ASN A 32 13.73 -5.49 2.44
N GLU A 33 12.54 -5.93 2.00
CA GLU A 33 12.38 -6.48 0.67
C GLU A 33 12.52 -5.38 -0.39
N ALA A 34 13.33 -5.64 -1.43
CA ALA A 34 13.60 -4.67 -2.50
C ALA A 34 12.32 -4.10 -3.14
N ARG A 35 11.27 -4.93 -3.24
CA ARG A 35 9.96 -4.50 -3.77
C ARG A 35 9.28 -3.41 -2.92
N ASN A 36 9.59 -3.27 -1.63
CA ASN A 36 9.08 -2.20 -0.77
C ASN A 36 9.45 -0.81 -1.32
N TRP A 37 10.62 -0.69 -1.95
CA TRP A 37 11.09 0.53 -2.59
C TRP A 37 11.77 0.22 -3.92
N ARG A 38 10.95 -0.07 -4.94
CA ARG A 38 11.45 -0.18 -6.32
C ARG A 38 12.09 1.14 -6.75
N THR A 39 13.23 1.03 -7.40
CA THR A 39 13.96 2.16 -7.98
C THR A 39 13.26 2.69 -9.23
N ASN A 40 13.55 3.94 -9.61
CA ASN A 40 13.04 4.50 -10.86
C ASN A 40 13.49 3.71 -12.10
N ASP A 41 14.67 3.09 -12.08
CA ASP A 41 15.14 2.30 -13.24
C ASP A 41 14.35 1.00 -13.41
N GLU A 42 13.99 0.34 -12.32
CA GLU A 42 13.04 -0.78 -12.36
C GLU A 42 11.66 -0.32 -12.84
N LEU A 43 11.16 0.81 -12.34
CA LEU A 43 9.80 1.29 -12.66
C LEU A 43 9.67 1.80 -14.09
N LYS A 44 10.75 2.27 -14.73
CA LYS A 44 10.76 2.60 -16.16
C LYS A 44 10.40 1.38 -17.02
N THR A 45 10.80 0.17 -16.61
CA THR A 45 10.48 -1.06 -17.34
C THR A 45 8.99 -1.42 -17.28
N THR A 46 8.33 -1.14 -16.14
CA THR A 46 6.87 -1.27 -16.00
C THR A 46 6.14 -0.26 -16.87
N GLY A 47 6.65 0.97 -16.93
CA GLY A 47 6.06 2.08 -17.66
C GLY A 47 4.90 2.74 -16.91
N TRP A 48 4.72 4.04 -17.19
CA TRP A 48 3.77 4.89 -16.44
C TRP A 48 2.32 4.40 -16.52
N LYS A 49 1.86 4.02 -17.71
CA LYS A 49 0.48 3.56 -17.93
C LYS A 49 0.15 2.36 -17.03
N LYS A 50 1.02 1.34 -17.03
CA LYS A 50 0.82 0.14 -16.23
C LYS A 50 0.92 0.43 -14.74
N LEU A 51 1.87 1.27 -14.32
CA LEU A 51 1.98 1.67 -12.91
C LEU A 51 0.70 2.36 -12.41
N LEU A 52 0.09 3.23 -13.24
CA LEU A 52 -1.17 3.89 -12.90
C LEU A 52 -2.34 2.91 -12.84
N GLU A 53 -2.44 1.99 -13.80
CA GLU A 53 -3.44 0.91 -13.78
C GLU A 53 -3.32 0.07 -12.50
N ASP A 54 -2.10 -0.37 -12.16
CA ASP A 54 -1.81 -1.17 -10.96
C ASP A 54 -2.13 -0.40 -9.67
N PHE A 55 -1.89 0.91 -9.65
CA PHE A 55 -2.24 1.78 -8.53
C PHE A 55 -3.74 1.73 -8.24
N TRP A 56 -4.57 1.89 -9.27
CA TRP A 56 -6.02 1.83 -9.11
C TRP A 56 -6.52 0.40 -8.82
N ASP A 57 -5.97 -0.61 -9.50
CA ASP A 57 -6.34 -2.01 -9.29
C ASP A 57 -6.02 -2.47 -7.87
N SER A 58 -4.87 -2.09 -7.31
CA SER A 58 -4.50 -2.47 -5.94
C SER A 58 -5.53 -2.01 -4.91
N GLN A 59 -6.07 -0.80 -5.05
CA GLN A 59 -7.12 -0.29 -4.18
C GLN A 59 -8.47 -1.00 -4.44
N ARG A 60 -8.84 -1.17 -5.71
CA ARG A 60 -10.07 -1.89 -6.09
C ARG A 60 -10.08 -3.31 -5.53
N HIS A 61 -8.96 -4.02 -5.55
CA HIS A 61 -8.86 -5.37 -5.01
C HIS A 61 -9.11 -5.43 -3.50
N VAL A 62 -8.63 -4.45 -2.73
CA VAL A 62 -8.93 -4.35 -1.30
C VAL A 62 -10.42 -4.11 -1.08
N ILE A 63 -11.01 -3.12 -1.77
CA ILE A 63 -12.44 -2.80 -1.65
C ILE A 63 -13.31 -3.99 -2.04
N HIS A 64 -13.02 -4.61 -3.19
CA HIS A 64 -13.75 -5.77 -3.68
C HIS A 64 -13.66 -6.95 -2.71
N PHE A 65 -12.48 -7.19 -2.12
CA PHE A 65 -12.32 -8.22 -1.10
C PHE A 65 -13.18 -7.96 0.14
N LEU A 66 -13.32 -6.71 0.56
CA LEU A 66 -14.15 -6.35 1.73
C LEU A 66 -15.65 -6.38 1.44
N ASN A 67 -16.06 -6.37 0.17
CA ASN A 67 -17.46 -6.39 -0.19
C ASN A 67 -18.19 -7.61 0.39
N GLY A 68 -19.37 -7.39 0.98
CA GLY A 68 -20.18 -8.43 1.62
C GLY A 68 -19.65 -8.93 2.98
N LYS A 69 -18.60 -8.33 3.53
CA LYS A 69 -18.14 -8.59 4.90
C LYS A 69 -18.71 -7.55 5.84
N ASP A 70 -19.10 -7.97 7.04
CA ASP A 70 -19.61 -7.10 8.09
C ASP A 70 -18.54 -6.79 9.14
N ASP A 71 -18.93 -6.06 10.18
CA ASP A 71 -18.03 -5.69 11.28
C ASP A 71 -17.47 -6.90 12.03
N SER A 72 -18.18 -8.03 12.06
CA SER A 72 -17.70 -9.25 12.73
C SER A 72 -16.43 -9.78 12.08
N PHE A 73 -16.28 -9.61 10.76
CA PHE A 73 -15.04 -9.91 10.06
C PHE A 73 -13.89 -9.01 10.50
N LEU A 74 -14.15 -7.71 10.65
CA LEU A 74 -13.14 -6.73 11.02
C LEU A 74 -12.61 -6.96 12.44
N GLU A 75 -13.45 -7.45 13.34
CA GLU A 75 -13.09 -7.76 14.73
C GLU A 75 -12.33 -9.09 14.88
N GLN A 76 -12.18 -9.89 13.82
CA GLN A 76 -11.39 -11.12 13.88
C GLN A 76 -9.91 -10.81 14.18
N PRO A 77 -9.27 -11.57 15.08
CA PRO A 77 -7.85 -11.40 15.37
C PRO A 77 -7.02 -11.77 14.14
N TYR A 78 -6.00 -10.96 13.83
CA TYR A 78 -4.99 -11.39 12.89
C TYR A 78 -4.09 -12.43 13.58
N LYS A 79 -4.29 -13.71 13.25
CA LYS A 79 -3.62 -14.85 13.91
C LYS A 79 -2.10 -14.84 13.84
N HIS A 80 -1.54 -14.06 12.93
CA HIS A 80 -0.10 -13.94 12.72
C HIS A 80 0.43 -12.56 13.13
N ALA A 81 -0.34 -11.82 13.94
CA ALA A 81 0.15 -10.62 14.60
C ALA A 81 1.37 -10.95 15.49
N ASN A 82 2.24 -9.96 15.69
CA ASN A 82 3.29 -10.07 16.69
C ASN A 82 2.64 -10.38 18.05
N PRO A 83 3.09 -11.41 18.80
CA PRO A 83 2.57 -11.71 20.13
C PRO A 83 2.60 -10.54 21.11
N ASP A 84 3.60 -9.65 20.99
CA ASP A 84 3.73 -8.45 21.82
C ASP A 84 2.79 -7.32 21.39
N PHE A 85 2.18 -7.45 20.21
CA PHE A 85 1.26 -6.47 19.64
C PHE A 85 0.08 -7.16 18.93
N PRO A 86 -0.80 -7.85 19.68
CA PRO A 86 -1.97 -8.49 19.11
C PRO A 86 -2.94 -7.43 18.57
N HIS A 87 -3.52 -7.69 17.40
CA HIS A 87 -4.47 -6.77 16.78
C HIS A 87 -5.43 -7.53 15.85
N ASN A 88 -6.55 -6.89 15.50
CA ASN A 88 -7.58 -7.42 14.62
C ASN A 88 -7.42 -6.93 13.16
N LEU A 89 -8.25 -7.45 12.26
CA LEU A 89 -8.23 -7.05 10.85
C LEU A 89 -8.60 -5.57 10.65
N LYS A 90 -9.44 -5.00 11.54
CA LYS A 90 -9.76 -3.57 11.58
C LYS A 90 -8.52 -2.69 11.77
N TYR A 91 -7.64 -3.08 12.69
CA TYR A 91 -6.38 -2.37 12.92
C TYR A 91 -5.50 -2.37 11.65
N LEU A 92 -5.36 -3.52 10.97
CA LEU A 92 -4.60 -3.62 9.72
C LEU A 92 -5.15 -2.69 8.63
N LEU A 93 -6.47 -2.68 8.45
CA LEU A 93 -7.12 -1.84 7.44
C LEU A 93 -7.02 -0.35 7.75
N THR A 94 -7.26 0.03 9.00
CA THR A 94 -7.11 1.43 9.43
C THR A 94 -5.66 1.88 9.27
N GLY A 95 -4.70 1.01 9.61
CA GLY A 95 -3.27 1.24 9.39
C GLY A 95 -2.94 1.49 7.91
N LEU A 96 -3.49 0.69 7.00
CA LEU A 96 -3.34 0.90 5.55
C LEU A 96 -3.91 2.25 5.11
N ILE A 97 -5.08 2.64 5.60
CA ILE A 97 -5.71 3.93 5.23
C ILE A 97 -4.83 5.11 5.68
N HIS A 98 -4.32 5.06 6.91
CA HIS A 98 -3.43 6.11 7.43
C HIS A 98 -2.09 6.16 6.69
N HIS A 99 -1.53 4.99 6.36
CA HIS A 99 -0.34 4.87 5.51
C HIS A 99 -0.57 5.50 4.14
N ASP A 100 -1.70 5.20 3.50
CA ASP A 100 -2.10 5.79 2.23
C ASP A 100 -2.17 7.32 2.30
N PHE A 101 -2.84 7.87 3.32
CA PHE A 101 -2.92 9.33 3.51
C PHE A 101 -1.56 9.98 3.69
N TYR A 102 -0.69 9.37 4.49
CA TYR A 102 0.66 9.88 4.71
C TYR A 102 1.46 9.99 3.41
N HIS A 103 1.47 8.93 2.60
CA HIS A 103 2.24 8.91 1.34
C HIS A 103 1.58 9.70 0.21
N LEU A 104 0.25 9.83 0.19
CA LEU A 104 -0.44 10.76 -0.71
C LEU A 104 -0.05 12.22 -0.41
N GLY A 105 0.15 12.57 0.87
CA GLY A 105 0.71 13.85 1.26
C GLY A 105 2.12 14.08 0.70
N GLN A 106 3.00 13.07 0.82
CA GLN A 106 4.35 13.12 0.23
C GLN A 106 4.29 13.26 -1.30
N LEU A 107 3.37 12.56 -1.97
CA LEU A 107 3.17 12.65 -3.42
C LEU A 107 2.77 14.06 -3.84
N GLY A 108 1.87 14.70 -3.10
CA GLY A 108 1.50 16.11 -3.31
C GLY A 108 2.68 17.07 -3.18
N ILE A 109 3.53 16.88 -2.18
CA ILE A 109 4.75 17.67 -1.97
C ILE A 109 5.73 17.48 -3.14
N THR A 110 5.98 16.24 -3.55
CA THR A 110 6.88 15.95 -4.68
C THR A 110 6.37 16.60 -5.97
N ILE A 111 5.07 16.51 -6.27
CA ILE A 111 4.47 17.18 -7.44
C ILE A 111 4.63 18.70 -7.37
N LYS A 112 4.42 19.29 -6.20
CA LYS A 112 4.60 20.74 -6.00
C LYS A 112 6.03 21.16 -6.34
N PHE A 113 7.04 20.45 -5.86
CA PHE A 113 8.45 20.77 -6.16
C PHE A 113 8.81 20.57 -7.63
N LEU A 114 8.26 19.55 -8.29
CA LEU A 114 8.47 19.37 -9.73
C LEU A 114 7.89 20.53 -10.54
N LYS A 115 6.71 21.02 -10.17
CA LYS A 115 6.09 22.18 -10.83
C LYS A 115 6.89 23.46 -10.62
N LEU A 116 7.37 23.71 -9.41
CA LEU A 116 8.17 24.90 -9.09
C LEU A 116 9.51 24.93 -9.83
N LYS A 117 10.14 23.77 -10.08
CA LYS A 117 11.38 23.69 -10.88
C LYS A 117 11.17 23.94 -12.38
N ASN A 118 9.94 23.78 -12.87
CA ASN A 118 9.58 23.97 -14.27
C ASN A 118 9.08 25.38 -14.60
N THR A 119 9.09 26.27 -13.61
CA THR A 119 8.83 27.71 -13.70
C THR A 119 10.12 28.48 -13.50
#